data_AF-A0A3S4MWX3-F1
#
_entry.id   AF-A0A3S4MWX3-F1
#
_cell.length_a   1.000
_cell.length_b   1.000
_cell.length_c   1.000
_cell.angle_alpha   90.00
_cell.angle_beta   90.00
_cell.angle_gamma   90.00
#
_symmetry.space_group_name_H-M   'P 1'
#
loop_
_entity.id
_entity.type
_entity.pdbx_description
1 polymer ?
#
loop_
_entity_poly.entity_id
_entity_poly.type
_entity_poly.pdbx_seq_one_letter_code
_entity_poly.pdbx_strand_id
1 'polypeptide(L)'
;MKLPVLAVLGAALLLSACAKKEAEACASPDVKDQLMRIFLQGAITERSPEFKDSALRDVAILEKDPDSGVLSCVGTLSVPAGQQVVEGVLQYRIAPVAKSDYDYLLLDTAGANTTALAQRLNKALGQ
;
A
#
# COMPACT_ATOMS: atom_id res chain seq x y z
N MET A 1 27.85 -18.13 -9.69
CA MET A 1 27.63 -18.43 -8.25
C MET A 1 26.24 -17.93 -7.88
N LYS A 2 25.31 -18.83 -7.52
CA LYS A 2 23.93 -18.48 -7.13
C LYS A 2 23.91 -18.28 -5.62
N LEU A 3 23.81 -17.03 -5.16
CA LEU A 3 23.55 -16.73 -3.76
C LEU A 3 22.12 -17.18 -3.41
N PRO A 4 21.92 -17.98 -2.35
CA PRO A 4 20.60 -18.44 -1.97
C PRO A 4 19.81 -17.25 -1.41
N VAL A 5 18.62 -17.04 -1.96
CA VAL A 5 17.62 -16.02 -1.57
C VAL A 5 17.39 -15.96 -0.05
N LEU A 6 17.65 -17.06 0.66
CA LEU A 6 17.61 -17.17 2.11
C LEU A 6 18.56 -16.23 2.87
N ALA A 7 19.71 -15.85 2.29
CA ALA A 7 20.65 -14.94 2.94
C ALA A 7 20.14 -13.49 2.99
N VAL A 8 19.24 -13.11 2.07
CA VAL A 8 18.63 -11.76 2.03
C VAL A 8 17.54 -11.63 3.10
N LEU A 9 16.82 -12.72 3.40
CA LEU A 9 15.80 -12.75 4.46
C LEU A 9 16.40 -12.69 5.88
N GLY A 10 17.61 -13.21 6.08
CA GLY A 10 18.29 -13.19 7.39
C GLY A 10 18.73 -11.79 7.84
N ALA A 11 19.04 -10.88 6.91
CA ALA A 11 19.43 -9.51 7.22
C ALA A 11 18.24 -8.59 7.52
N ALA A 12 17.04 -8.93 7.05
CA ALA A 12 15.83 -8.13 7.31
C ALA A 12 15.38 -8.18 8.79
N LEU A 13 15.72 -9.25 9.52
CA LEU A 13 15.28 -9.42 10.92
C LEU A 13 16.04 -8.53 11.92
N LEU A 14 17.29 -8.15 11.63
CA LEU A 14 18.08 -7.29 12.55
C LEU A 14 17.73 -5.79 12.45
N LEU A 15 16.98 -5.37 11.43
CA LEU A 15 16.45 -4.00 11.29
C LEU A 15 15.09 -3.82 11.98
N SER A 16 14.46 -4.90 12.44
CA SER A 16 13.07 -4.93 12.92
C SER A 16 12.80 -4.14 14.22
N ALA A 17 13.84 -3.77 14.99
CA ALA A 17 13.67 -2.94 16.18
C ALA A 17 13.59 -1.44 15.87
N CYS A 18 14.22 -0.97 14.78
CA CYS A 18 14.12 0.42 14.32
C CYS A 18 13.04 0.63 13.26
N ALA A 19 12.77 -0.40 12.45
CA ALA A 19 11.80 -0.33 11.36
C ALA A 19 10.35 -0.66 11.77
N LYS A 20 10.09 -0.99 13.04
CA LYS A 20 8.73 -1.34 13.50
C LYS A 20 7.72 -0.23 13.21
N LYS A 21 8.10 1.02 13.49
CA LYS A 21 7.26 2.20 13.22
C LYS A 21 7.04 2.44 11.73
N GLU A 22 8.06 2.18 10.92
CA GLU A 22 8.00 2.34 9.47
C GLU A 22 7.12 1.26 8.83
N ALA A 23 7.16 0.05 9.37
CA ALA A 23 6.29 -1.05 8.95
C ALA A 23 4.83 -0.75 9.34
N GLU A 24 4.61 -0.23 10.55
CA GLU A 24 3.29 0.27 11.00
C GLU A 24 2.78 1.41 10.11
N ALA A 25 3.65 2.33 9.68
CA ALA A 25 3.29 3.41 8.74
C ALA A 25 2.89 2.87 7.37
N CYS A 26 3.69 1.99 6.75
CA CYS A 26 3.33 1.36 5.48
C CYS A 26 2.00 0.60 5.57
N ALA A 27 1.68 -0.01 6.71
CA ALA A 27 0.45 -0.80 6.93
C ALA A 27 -0.70 0.00 7.56
N SER A 28 -0.53 1.31 7.72
CA SER A 28 -1.47 2.14 8.47
C SER A 28 -2.85 2.24 7.78
N PRO A 29 -3.93 2.37 8.57
CA PRO A 29 -5.26 2.66 8.03
C PRO A 29 -5.30 3.92 7.16
N ASP A 30 -4.53 4.95 7.50
CA ASP A 30 -4.48 6.20 6.75
C ASP A 30 -3.85 6.01 5.37
N VAL A 31 -2.80 5.20 5.25
CA VAL A 31 -2.19 4.88 3.95
C VAL A 31 -3.16 4.05 3.11
N LYS A 32 -3.86 3.07 3.70
CA LYS A 32 -4.93 2.33 3.02
C LYS A 32 -5.99 3.28 2.48
N ASP A 33 -6.47 4.23 3.28
CA ASP A 33 -7.51 5.18 2.87
C ASP A 33 -7.02 6.12 1.77
N GLN A 34 -5.75 6.55 1.82
CA GLN A 34 -5.13 7.32 0.74
C GLN A 34 -5.00 6.50 -0.56
N LEU A 35 -4.62 5.22 -0.48
CA LEU A 35 -4.59 4.32 -1.64
C LEU A 35 -5.98 4.13 -2.24
N MET A 36 -7.00 3.96 -1.39
CA MET A 36 -8.39 3.86 -1.84
C MET A 36 -8.85 5.10 -2.60
N ARG A 37 -8.43 6.31 -2.20
CA ARG A 37 -8.77 7.54 -2.91
C ARG A 37 -8.27 7.57 -4.36
N ILE A 38 -7.16 6.90 -4.69
CA ILE A 38 -6.67 6.81 -6.07
C ILE A 38 -7.70 6.11 -6.97
N PHE A 39 -8.34 5.05 -6.47
CA PHE A 39 -9.35 4.31 -7.22
C PHE A 39 -10.69 5.05 -7.29
N LEU A 40 -10.95 5.95 -6.35
CA LEU A 40 -12.18 6.75 -6.30
C LEU A 40 -12.09 8.05 -7.12
N GLN A 41 -10.91 8.45 -7.61
CA GLN A 41 -10.71 9.69 -8.37
C GLN A 41 -11.11 9.64 -9.85
N GLY A 42 -11.92 8.66 -10.26
CA GLY A 42 -12.67 8.70 -11.51
C GLY A 42 -14.14 8.44 -11.23
N ALA A 43 -15.01 9.47 -11.34
CA ALA A 43 -16.48 9.43 -11.34
C ALA A 43 -17.24 8.56 -10.30
N ILE A 44 -16.58 7.87 -9.38
CA ILE A 44 -17.22 7.09 -8.30
C ILE A 44 -17.17 7.93 -7.03
N THR A 45 -18.01 8.94 -7.07
CA THR A 45 -18.67 9.62 -5.95
C THR A 45 -18.75 8.77 -4.67
N GLU A 46 -18.12 9.26 -3.59
CA GLU A 46 -18.57 9.31 -2.19
C GLU A 46 -19.34 8.15 -1.49
N ARG A 47 -19.76 7.05 -2.12
CA ARG A 47 -20.83 6.21 -1.54
C ARG A 47 -20.84 4.74 -1.98
N SER A 48 -19.74 3.99 -1.84
CA SER A 48 -19.93 2.54 -1.61
C SER A 48 -19.54 2.21 -0.17
N PRO A 49 -20.50 1.84 0.70
CA PRO A 49 -20.23 1.25 2.00
C PRO A 49 -19.22 0.08 1.91
N GLU A 50 -19.21 -0.61 0.76
CA GLU A 50 -18.33 -1.74 0.44
C GLU A 50 -16.84 -1.38 0.54
N PHE A 51 -16.46 -0.11 0.29
CA PHE A 51 -15.07 0.33 0.40
C PHE A 51 -14.60 0.56 1.85
N LYS A 52 -15.53 0.67 2.81
CA LYS A 52 -15.18 0.77 4.24
C LYS A 52 -14.53 -0.49 4.77
N ASP A 53 -14.90 -1.64 4.20
CA ASP A 53 -14.39 -2.96 4.54
C ASP A 53 -13.12 -3.32 3.73
N SER A 54 -12.52 -2.35 3.04
CA SER A 54 -11.21 -2.52 2.41
C SER A 54 -10.12 -2.79 3.44
N ALA A 55 -9.12 -3.58 3.06
CA ALA A 55 -8.00 -3.94 3.91
C ALA A 55 -6.68 -3.88 3.13
N LEU A 56 -5.62 -3.43 3.80
CA LEU A 56 -4.25 -3.48 3.31
C LEU A 56 -3.48 -4.52 4.14
N ARG A 57 -2.96 -5.56 3.47
CA ARG A 57 -2.31 -6.71 4.12
C ARG A 57 -0.98 -7.04 3.45
N ASP A 58 -0.25 -8.00 4.03
CA ASP A 58 1.03 -8.50 3.50
C ASP A 58 2.02 -7.37 3.19
N VAL A 59 2.04 -6.37 4.06
CA VAL A 59 2.80 -5.15 3.85
C VAL A 59 4.27 -5.37 4.18
N ALA A 60 5.14 -4.90 3.29
CA ALA A 60 6.58 -4.89 3.50
C ALA A 60 7.19 -3.57 3.03
N ILE A 61 8.26 -3.15 3.72
CA ILE A 61 9.13 -2.07 3.26
C ILE A 61 10.10 -2.65 2.24
N LEU A 62 10.14 -2.05 1.05
CA LEU A 62 11.10 -2.39 0.00
C LEU A 62 12.38 -1.58 0.16
N GLU A 63 12.24 -0.27 0.44
CA GLU A 63 13.35 0.68 0.51
C GLU A 63 12.98 1.86 1.41
N LYS A 64 13.99 2.47 2.02
CA LYS A 64 13.90 3.74 2.73
C LYS A 64 14.96 4.69 2.21
N ASP A 65 14.53 5.87 1.78
CA ASP A 65 15.43 6.97 1.46
C ASP A 65 16.02 7.54 2.77
N PRO A 66 17.36 7.55 2.93
CA PRO A 66 18.01 7.98 4.16
C PRO A 66 17.96 9.49 4.39
N ASP A 67 17.79 10.29 3.33
CA ASP A 67 17.85 11.75 3.37
C ASP A 67 16.46 12.35 3.59
N SER A 68 15.45 11.81 2.89
CA SER A 68 14.08 12.31 2.94
C SER A 68 13.17 11.54 3.90
N GLY A 69 13.58 10.33 4.31
CA GLY A 69 12.75 9.42 5.11
C GLY A 69 11.58 8.81 4.33
N VAL A 70 11.54 8.97 3.00
CA VAL A 70 10.52 8.35 2.13
C VAL A 70 10.64 6.83 2.21
N LEU A 71 9.51 6.16 2.38
CA LEU A 71 9.42 4.70 2.38
C LEU A 71 8.81 4.24 1.06
N SER A 72 9.48 3.30 0.40
CA SER A 72 8.87 2.47 -0.65
C SER A 72 8.31 1.21 0.01
N CYS A 73 7.02 1.00 -0.16
CA CYS A 73 6.29 -0.11 0.43
C CYS A 73 5.65 -0.97 -0.67
N VAL A 74 5.37 -2.21 -0.34
CA VAL A 74 4.47 -3.09 -1.09
C VAL A 74 3.40 -3.63 -0.16
N GLY A 75 2.19 -3.82 -0.66
CA GLY A 75 1.10 -4.45 0.10
C GLY A 75 -0.01 -4.94 -0.82
N THR A 76 -0.80 -5.88 -0.31
CA THR A 76 -1.99 -6.38 -0.99
C THR A 76 -3.20 -5.57 -0.53
N LEU A 77 -3.78 -4.81 -1.45
CA LEU A 77 -5.05 -4.12 -1.22
C LEU A 77 -6.20 -5.05 -1.60
N SER A 78 -7.07 -5.30 -0.63
CA SER A 78 -8.28 -6.11 -0.76
C SER A 78 -9.49 -5.18 -0.67
N VAL A 79 -10.37 -5.25 -1.67
CA VAL A 79 -11.51 -4.36 -1.81
C VAL A 79 -12.78 -5.16 -2.10
N PRO A 80 -13.79 -5.12 -1.22
CA PRO A 80 -15.11 -5.63 -1.52
C PRO A 80 -15.74 -4.86 -2.68
N ALA A 81 -16.27 -5.58 -3.66
CA ALA A 81 -16.93 -5.04 -4.84
C ALA A 81 -18.14 -5.93 -5.17
N GLY A 82 -19.33 -5.53 -4.71
CA GLY A 82 -20.54 -6.34 -4.79
C GLY A 82 -20.42 -7.66 -4.02
N GLN A 83 -20.57 -8.80 -4.72
CA GLN A 83 -20.53 -10.14 -4.11
C GLN A 83 -19.13 -10.77 -4.07
N GLN A 84 -18.09 -10.05 -4.52
CA GLN A 84 -16.72 -10.55 -4.59
C GLN A 84 -15.74 -9.60 -3.92
N VAL A 85 -14.57 -10.14 -3.56
CA VAL A 85 -13.43 -9.36 -3.08
C VAL A 85 -12.39 -9.31 -4.20
N VAL A 86 -11.98 -8.11 -4.59
CA VAL A 86 -10.94 -7.89 -5.58
C VAL A 86 -9.64 -7.54 -4.86
N GLU A 87 -8.59 -8.29 -5.16
CA GLU A 87 -7.29 -8.10 -4.52
C GLU A 87 -6.19 -7.73 -5.53
N GLY A 88 -5.26 -6.87 -5.13
CA GLY A 88 -4.11 -6.52 -5.95
C GLY A 88 -2.90 -6.08 -5.14
N VAL A 89 -1.73 -6.53 -5.58
CA VAL A 89 -0.45 -6.11 -5.00
C VAL A 89 -0.12 -4.72 -5.54
N LEU A 90 -0.01 -3.75 -4.64
CA LEU A 90 0.37 -2.37 -4.93
C LEU A 90 1.77 -2.10 -4.40
N GLN A 91 2.58 -1.45 -5.22
CA GLN A 91 3.79 -0.79 -4.75
C GLN A 91 3.49 0.70 -4.63
N TYR A 92 3.89 1.31 -3.52
CA TYR A 92 3.56 2.70 -3.22
C TYR A 92 4.67 3.37 -2.42
N ARG A 93 4.74 4.69 -2.51
CA ARG A 93 5.70 5.50 -1.76
C ARG A 93 4.98 6.43 -0.80
N ILE A 94 5.47 6.50 0.44
CA ILE A 94 4.95 7.39 1.48
C ILE A 94 6.06 8.27 2.04
N ALA A 95 5.75 9.52 2.38
CA ALA A 95 6.69 10.45 3.01
C ALA A 95 6.22 10.84 4.41
N PRO A 96 7.15 11.03 5.37
CA PRO A 96 6.82 11.60 6.66
C PRO A 96 6.35 13.06 6.49
N VAL A 97 5.33 13.45 7.24
CA VAL A 97 4.84 14.83 7.26
C VAL A 97 5.76 15.67 8.14
N ALA A 98 6.28 16.78 7.60
CA ALA A 98 7.33 17.60 8.24
C ALA A 98 7.04 18.15 9.66
N LYS A 99 5.81 17.98 10.19
CA LYS A 99 5.41 18.40 11.55
C LYS A 99 4.82 17.29 12.41
N SER A 100 4.87 16.05 11.94
CA SER A 100 4.31 14.90 12.66
C SER A 100 5.20 13.68 12.48
N ASP A 101 5.67 13.14 13.60
CA ASP A 101 6.42 11.87 13.62
C ASP A 101 5.52 10.65 13.28
N TYR A 102 4.21 10.89 13.13
CA TYR A 102 3.19 9.85 13.03
C TYR A 102 2.41 9.89 11.71
N ASP A 103 2.40 11.01 11.01
CA ASP A 103 1.61 11.14 9.78
C ASP A 103 2.48 10.90 8.55
N TYR A 104 2.03 9.98 7.69
CA TYR A 104 2.62 9.71 6.39
C TYR A 104 1.66 10.05 5.27
N LEU A 105 2.17 10.65 4.20
CA LEU A 105 1.41 10.96 3.00
C LEU A 105 1.82 10.06 1.85
N LEU A 106 0.84 9.50 1.17
CA LEU A 106 1.01 8.79 -0.09
C LEU A 106 1.50 9.77 -1.16
N LEU A 107 2.68 9.50 -1.71
CA LEU A 107 3.26 10.26 -2.80
C LEU A 107 2.75 9.76 -4.14
N ASP A 108 2.88 8.45 -4.37
CA ASP A 108 2.53 7.79 -5.62
C ASP A 108 2.40 6.27 -5.46
N THR A 109 1.88 5.65 -6.52
CA THR A 109 1.77 4.20 -6.67
C THR A 109 2.37 3.77 -8.00
N ALA A 110 2.85 2.53 -8.08
CA ALA A 110 3.30 1.95 -9.34
C ALA A 110 2.11 1.79 -10.31
N GLY A 111 2.07 2.67 -11.32
CA GLY A 111 0.92 2.85 -12.20
C GLY A 111 0.40 1.56 -12.85
N ALA A 112 1.26 0.63 -13.25
CA ALA A 112 0.83 -0.61 -13.89
C ALA A 112 -0.04 -1.49 -12.97
N ASN A 113 0.38 -1.67 -11.71
CA ASN A 113 -0.36 -2.48 -10.74
C ASN A 113 -1.65 -1.79 -10.32
N THR A 114 -1.58 -0.46 -10.14
CA THR A 114 -2.75 0.37 -9.81
C THR A 114 -3.79 0.32 -10.94
N THR A 115 -3.39 0.50 -12.20
CA THR A 115 -4.31 0.40 -13.35
C THR A 115 -4.92 -0.99 -13.48
N ALA A 116 -4.12 -2.06 -13.31
CA ALA A 116 -4.62 -3.43 -13.38
C ALA A 116 -5.63 -3.76 -12.26
N LEU A 117 -5.44 -3.22 -11.06
CA LEU A 117 -6.42 -3.36 -9.97
C LEU A 117 -7.69 -2.54 -10.27
N ALA A 118 -7.55 -1.30 -10.75
CA ALA A 118 -8.68 -0.44 -11.11
C ALA A 118 -9.58 -1.09 -12.18
N GLN A 119 -8.99 -1.67 -13.22
CA GLN A 119 -9.75 -2.38 -14.27
C GLN A 119 -10.54 -3.56 -13.71
N ARG A 120 -9.97 -4.33 -12.78
CA ARG A 120 -10.64 -5.46 -12.14
C ARG A 120 -11.77 -5.00 -11.24
N LEU A 121 -11.59 -3.89 -10.53
CA LEU A 121 -12.63 -3.28 -9.71
C LEU A 121 -13.81 -2.78 -10.56
N ASN A 122 -13.54 -2.06 -11.64
CA ASN A 122 -14.60 -1.58 -12.54
C ASN A 122 -15.41 -2.75 -13.10
N LYS A 123 -14.73 -3.79 -13.60
CA LYS A 123 -15.39 -5.02 -14.07
C LYS A 123 -16.24 -5.68 -12.99
N ALA A 124 -15.75 -5.74 -11.75
CA ALA A 124 -16.46 -6.34 -10.62
C ALA A 124 -17.72 -5.54 -10.23
N LEU A 125 -17.66 -4.22 -10.38
CA LEU A 125 -18.75 -3.29 -10.09
C LEU A 125 -19.72 -3.08 -11.27
N GLY A 126 -19.45 -3.72 -12.42
CA GLY A 126 -20.29 -3.60 -13.63
C GLY A 126 -20.13 -2.27 -14.37
N GLN A 127 -18.97 -1.61 -14.22
CA GLN A 127 -18.57 -0.39 -14.94
C GLN A 127 -17.54 -0.71 -16.03
#